data_AF-A0A7Z2XCT2-F1
#
_entry.id   AF-A0A7Z2XCT2-F1
#
_cell.length_a   1.000
_cell.length_b   1.000
_cell.length_c   1.000
_cell.angle_alpha   90.00
_cell.angle_beta   90.00
_cell.angle_gamma   90.00
#
_symmetry.space_group_name_H-M   'P 1'
#
loop_
_entity.id
_entity.type
_entity.pdbx_description
1 polymer ?
#
loop_
_entity_poly.entity_id
_entity_poly.type
_entity_poly.pdbx_seq_one_letter_code
_entity_poly.pdbx_strand_id
1 'polypeptide(L)'
;MSDMQQIISAMTAPPEPAIEVLTLDRKVVVEALTELEDKELLRPIVTYLRRALAEPAIALWAMHSVGPGEVHACLSKDDAEHQAQAVRDACADAAKRNSWDMGPITIDVVPSPWEPAQHFEECAIEWKAEADRLRALAIKLTAETEDLRRALGGMLFAFDDGVGVDWSADLLDHARQLSPAAEFKS
;
A
#
# COMPACT_ATOMS: atom_id res chain seq x y z
N MET A 1 20.65 37.88 2.30
CA MET A 1 20.43 36.41 2.19
C MET A 1 19.74 36.17 0.86
N SER A 2 20.20 35.18 0.11
CA SER A 2 19.69 34.89 -1.25
C SER A 2 18.32 34.22 -1.16
N ASP A 3 17.41 34.49 -2.10
CA ASP A 3 16.08 33.87 -2.19
C ASP A 3 16.16 32.33 -2.17
N MET A 4 17.23 31.77 -2.72
CA MET A 4 17.49 30.32 -2.66
C MET A 4 17.73 29.79 -1.24
N GLN A 5 18.34 30.58 -0.36
CA GLN A 5 18.54 30.18 1.04
C GLN A 5 17.22 30.20 1.82
N GLN A 6 16.30 31.10 1.49
CA GLN A 6 14.97 31.14 2.09
C GLN A 6 14.14 29.92 1.68
N ILE A 7 14.21 29.52 0.40
CA ILE A 7 13.50 28.33 -0.10
C ILE A 7 14.06 27.06 0.55
N ILE A 8 15.39 26.91 0.62
CA ILE A 8 16.02 25.75 1.26
C ILE A 8 15.64 25.70 2.75
N SER A 9 15.71 26.82 3.46
CA SER A 9 15.31 26.88 4.87
C SER A 9 13.84 26.56 5.10
N ALA A 10 12.94 26.95 4.19
CA ALA A 10 11.52 26.61 4.27
C ALA A 10 11.26 25.12 4.03
N MET A 11 12.01 24.48 3.12
CA MET A 11 11.88 23.06 2.82
C MET A 11 12.55 22.13 3.85
N THR A 12 13.56 22.61 4.57
CA THR A 12 14.24 21.87 5.65
C THR A 12 13.75 22.21 7.04
N ALA A 13 12.78 23.13 7.16
CA ALA A 13 12.17 23.45 8.44
C ALA A 13 11.47 22.20 8.98
N PRO A 14 11.68 21.83 10.25
CA PRO A 14 10.90 20.76 10.86
C PRO A 14 9.42 21.12 10.74
N PRO A 15 8.54 20.15 10.41
CA PRO A 15 7.11 20.40 10.32
C PRO A 15 6.62 21.04 11.62
N GLU A 16 5.66 21.95 11.51
CA GLU A 16 5.07 22.58 12.70
C GLU A 16 4.66 21.49 13.69
N PRO A 17 5.00 21.64 14.99
CA PRO A 17 4.63 20.64 15.98
C PRO A 17 3.13 20.41 15.90
N ALA A 18 2.73 19.14 15.83
CA ALA A 18 1.34 18.75 15.71
C ALA A 18 0.51 19.50 16.76
N ILE A 19 -0.59 20.12 16.31
CA ILE A 19 -1.52 20.84 17.18
C ILE A 19 -1.88 19.88 18.33
N GLU A 20 -1.77 20.36 19.57
CA GLU A 20 -2.06 19.55 20.74
C GLU A 20 -3.51 19.06 20.68
N VAL A 21 -3.68 17.76 20.39
CA VAL A 21 -5.00 17.14 20.28
C VAL A 21 -5.48 16.80 21.69
N LEU A 22 -6.35 17.66 22.24
CA LEU A 22 -7.08 17.34 23.46
C LEU A 22 -8.16 16.30 23.15
N THR A 23 -7.94 15.08 23.62
CA THR A 23 -8.93 14.01 23.50
C THR A 23 -9.96 14.15 24.61
N LEU A 24 -11.20 14.50 24.24
CA LEU A 24 -12.32 14.56 25.18
C LEU A 24 -13.21 13.34 24.99
N ASP A 25 -13.61 12.74 26.12
CA ASP A 25 -14.57 11.64 26.10
C ASP A 25 -15.93 12.12 25.56
N ARG A 26 -16.51 11.36 24.63
CA ARG A 26 -17.77 11.72 23.97
C ARG A 26 -18.90 11.92 24.97
N LYS A 27 -18.93 11.16 26.06
CA LYS A 27 -19.91 11.29 27.13
C LYS A 27 -19.79 12.65 27.83
N VAL A 28 -18.56 13.06 28.14
CA VAL A 28 -18.26 14.36 28.77
C VAL A 28 -18.67 15.52 27.86
N VAL A 29 -18.42 15.41 26.55
CA VAL A 29 -18.84 16.43 25.56
C VAL A 29 -20.36 16.52 25.46
N VAL A 30 -21.06 15.38 25.44
CA VAL A 30 -22.54 15.34 25.39
C VAL A 30 -23.15 15.91 26.67
N GLU A 31 -22.59 15.59 27.84
CA GLU A 31 -23.01 16.14 29.13
C GLU A 31 -22.81 17.67 29.16
N ALA A 32 -21.63 18.16 28.79
CA ALA A 32 -21.34 19.60 28.72
C ALA A 32 -22.26 20.33 27.72
N LEU A 33 -22.54 19.75 26.55
CA LEU A 33 -23.47 20.34 25.58
C LEU A 33 -24.90 20.38 26.10
N THR A 34 -25.29 19.44 26.95
CA THR A 34 -26.62 19.41 27.59
C THR A 34 -26.72 20.51 28.65
N GLU A 35 -25.69 20.70 29.48
CA GLU A 35 -25.62 21.80 30.45
C GLU A 35 -25.61 23.19 29.78
N LEU A 36 -25.00 23.31 28.60
CA LEU A 36 -24.96 24.55 27.83
C LEU A 36 -26.27 24.85 27.11
N GLU A 37 -27.11 23.85 26.85
CA GLU A 37 -28.41 23.99 26.19
C GLU A 37 -29.45 24.74 27.04
N ASP A 38 -29.32 24.62 28.38
CA ASP A 38 -30.15 25.32 29.35
C ASP A 38 -29.95 26.86 29.30
N LYS A 39 -28.88 27.32 28.65
CA LYS A 39 -28.63 28.74 28.39
C LYS A 39 -29.11 29.11 26.99
N GLU A 40 -30.24 29.81 26.88
CA GLU A 40 -30.88 30.16 25.60
C GLU A 40 -29.94 30.83 24.58
N LEU A 41 -28.99 31.65 25.05
CA LEU A 41 -28.00 32.32 24.20
C LEU A 41 -27.04 31.36 23.47
N LEU A 42 -26.85 30.15 23.99
CA LEU A 42 -25.91 29.15 23.45
C LEU A 42 -26.63 28.06 22.66
N ARG A 43 -27.97 28.01 22.69
CA ARG A 43 -28.78 26.99 22.01
C ARG A 43 -28.46 26.82 20.51
N PRO A 44 -28.21 27.89 19.71
CA PRO A 44 -27.80 27.74 18.31
C PRO A 44 -26.43 27.05 18.15
N ILE A 45 -25.47 27.39 19.01
CA ILE A 45 -24.11 26.81 19.01
C ILE A 45 -24.18 25.34 19.44
N VAL A 46 -24.95 25.03 20.48
CA VAL A 46 -25.16 23.64 20.94
C VAL A 46 -25.79 22.79 19.85
N THR A 47 -26.78 23.32 19.12
CA THR A 47 -27.43 22.61 18.00
C THR A 47 -26.43 22.31 16.88
N TYR A 48 -25.58 23.29 16.54
CA TYR A 48 -24.51 23.11 15.56
C TYR A 48 -23.51 22.03 16.00
N LEU A 49 -23.02 22.10 17.24
CA LEU A 49 -22.06 21.15 17.79
C LEU A 49 -22.64 19.73 17.88
N ARG A 50 -23.91 19.58 18.27
CA ARG A 50 -24.59 18.27 18.25
C ARG A 50 -24.72 17.71 16.85
N ARG A 51 -25.03 18.55 15.84
CA ARG A 51 -25.06 18.12 14.44
C ARG A 51 -23.69 17.64 13.97
N ALA A 52 -22.63 18.39 14.28
CA ALA A 52 -21.26 18.01 13.97
C ALA A 52 -20.82 16.71 14.68
N LEU A 53 -21.37 16.41 15.86
CA LEU A 53 -21.10 15.17 16.62
C LEU A 53 -22.03 13.99 16.25
N ALA A 54 -23.11 14.25 15.51
CA ALA A 54 -24.13 13.26 15.14
C ALA A 54 -23.81 12.56 13.81
N GLU A 55 -23.10 13.23 12.90
CA GLU A 55 -22.54 12.57 11.73
C GLU A 55 -21.32 11.76 12.20
N PRO A 56 -21.29 10.42 12.04
CA PRO A 56 -20.04 9.71 12.18
C PRO A 56 -19.14 10.25 11.07
N ALA A 57 -18.19 11.11 11.45
CA ALA A 57 -17.13 11.50 10.54
C ALA A 57 -16.52 10.20 10.02
N ILE A 58 -16.69 9.92 8.74
CA ILE A 58 -15.99 8.81 8.09
C ILE A 58 -14.53 9.24 8.14
N ALA A 59 -13.84 8.78 9.18
CA ALA A 59 -12.47 9.17 9.49
C ALA A 59 -11.61 7.94 9.23
N LEU A 60 -10.66 8.08 8.31
CA LEU A 60 -9.58 7.12 8.18
C LEU A 60 -8.68 7.23 9.40
N TRP A 61 -8.09 6.11 9.79
CA TRP A 61 -6.98 6.09 10.74
C TRP A 61 -5.68 5.93 9.98
N ALA A 62 -4.55 6.15 10.61
CA ALA A 62 -3.27 5.95 9.97
C ALA A 62 -2.20 5.46 10.94
N MET A 63 -1.29 4.64 10.43
CA MET A 63 -0.03 4.36 11.08
C MET A 63 0.95 5.48 10.73
N HIS A 64 1.57 6.07 11.74
CA HIS A 64 2.60 7.09 11.60
C HIS A 64 3.92 6.57 12.16
N SER A 65 4.93 6.40 11.31
CA SER A 65 6.27 6.02 11.75
C SER A 65 7.10 7.28 11.98
N VAL A 66 7.37 7.60 13.25
CA VAL A 66 8.06 8.84 13.66
C VAL A 66 9.47 8.95 13.09
N GLY A 67 10.13 7.83 12.80
CA GLY A 67 11.48 7.79 12.23
C GLY A 67 11.53 8.33 10.79
N PRO A 68 10.98 7.61 9.81
CA PRO A 68 10.97 8.03 8.41
C PRO A 68 9.90 9.10 8.09
N GLY A 69 8.97 9.39 9.00
CA GLY A 69 7.86 10.33 8.77
C GLY A 69 6.78 9.78 7.86
N GLU A 70 6.74 8.46 7.66
CA GLU A 70 5.77 7.80 6.79
C GLU A 70 4.41 7.68 7.48
N VAL A 71 3.35 8.01 6.72
CA VAL A 71 1.96 7.87 7.15
C VAL A 71 1.26 6.90 6.22
N HIS A 72 0.57 5.90 6.76
CA HIS A 72 -0.18 4.91 6.00
C HIS A 72 -1.62 4.87 6.48
N ALA A 73 -2.56 5.22 5.60
CA ALA A 73 -3.97 5.23 5.94
C ALA A 73 -4.54 3.81 6.05
N CYS A 74 -5.47 3.66 6.99
CA CYS A 74 -6.16 2.43 7.35
C CYS A 74 -7.66 2.71 7.47
N LEU A 75 -8.46 1.67 7.19
CA LEU A 75 -9.92 1.79 7.13
C LEU A 75 -10.55 1.98 8.51
N SER A 76 -9.86 1.53 9.56
CA SER A 76 -10.33 1.62 10.94
C SER A 76 -9.15 1.72 11.91
N LYS A 77 -9.45 2.14 13.14
CA LYS A 77 -8.46 2.17 14.22
C LYS A 77 -7.91 0.79 14.53
N ASP A 78 -8.78 -0.21 14.63
CA ASP A 78 -8.40 -1.59 14.95
C ASP A 78 -7.47 -2.17 13.87
N ASP A 79 -7.76 -1.87 12.60
CA ASP A 79 -6.90 -2.23 11.46
C ASP A 79 -5.53 -1.54 11.56
N ALA A 80 -5.50 -0.22 11.85
CA ALA A 80 -4.25 0.51 12.06
C ALA A 80 -3.43 -0.03 13.25
N GLU A 81 -4.08 -0.37 14.36
CA GLU A 81 -3.43 -0.95 15.54
C GLU A 81 -2.88 -2.34 15.25
N HIS A 82 -3.64 -3.18 14.55
CA HIS A 82 -3.22 -4.52 14.16
C HIS A 82 -2.02 -4.47 13.19
N GLN A 83 -2.09 -3.61 12.17
CA GLN A 83 -0.98 -3.43 11.23
C GLN A 83 0.26 -2.84 11.91
N ALA A 84 0.09 -1.85 12.80
CA ALA A 84 1.21 -1.26 13.53
C ALA A 84 1.92 -2.30 14.38
N GLN A 85 1.15 -3.19 15.03
CA GLN A 85 1.72 -4.28 15.80
C GLN A 85 2.47 -5.29 14.91
N ALA A 86 1.89 -5.67 13.77
CA ALA A 86 2.54 -6.59 12.84
C ALA A 86 3.90 -6.06 12.34
N VAL A 87 4.01 -4.75 12.10
CA VAL A 87 5.28 -4.12 11.70
C VAL A 87 6.27 -4.14 12.86
N ARG A 88 5.85 -3.79 14.08
CA ARG A 88 6.73 -3.85 15.28
C ARG A 88 7.28 -5.27 15.48
N ASP A 89 6.45 -6.29 15.35
CA ASP A 89 6.83 -7.69 15.51
C ASP A 89 7.81 -8.12 14.41
N ALA A 90 7.52 -7.79 13.15
CA ALA A 90 8.40 -8.11 12.02
C ALA A 90 9.79 -7.45 12.16
N CYS A 91 9.82 -6.21 12.63
CA CYS A 91 11.08 -5.51 12.88
C CYS A 91 11.84 -6.08 14.08
N ALA A 92 11.16 -6.45 15.17
CA ALA A 92 11.78 -7.13 16.30
C ALA A 92 12.40 -8.47 15.89
N ASP A 93 11.70 -9.24 15.07
CA ASP A 93 12.20 -10.50 14.50
C ASP A 93 13.39 -10.29 13.55
N ALA A 94 13.38 -9.22 12.75
CA ALA A 94 14.50 -8.85 11.90
C ALA A 94 15.73 -8.42 12.72
N ALA A 95 15.53 -7.59 13.75
CA ALA A 95 16.60 -7.14 14.64
C ALA A 95 17.26 -8.33 15.36
N LYS A 96 16.45 -9.26 15.87
CA LYS A 96 16.93 -10.50 16.50
C LYS A 96 17.71 -11.39 15.54
N ARG A 97 17.22 -11.56 14.30
CA ARG A 97 17.90 -12.39 13.28
C ARG A 97 19.25 -11.83 12.85
N ASN A 98 19.36 -10.50 12.79
CA ASN A 98 20.56 -9.82 12.29
C ASN A 98 21.46 -9.27 13.40
N SER A 99 21.12 -9.50 14.67
CA SER A 99 21.82 -8.93 15.84
C SER A 99 21.96 -7.41 15.75
N TRP A 100 20.93 -6.72 15.26
CA TRP A 100 20.91 -5.27 15.16
C TRP A 100 20.43 -4.64 16.47
N ASP A 101 21.13 -3.61 16.92
CA ASP A 101 20.66 -2.73 17.99
C ASP A 101 19.73 -1.67 17.39
N MET A 102 18.50 -2.09 17.11
CA MET A 102 17.42 -1.20 16.73
C MET A 102 16.80 -0.71 18.03
N GLY A 103 16.92 0.58 18.33
CA GLY A 103 16.21 1.20 19.46
C GLY A 103 14.69 1.00 19.40
N PRO A 104 13.93 1.55 20.35
CA PRO A 104 12.48 1.34 20.40
C PRO A 104 11.81 1.81 19.10
N ILE A 105 11.10 0.89 18.44
CA ILE A 105 10.36 1.18 17.22
C ILE A 105 9.03 1.82 17.59
N THR A 106 8.89 3.10 17.26
CA THR A 106 7.67 3.87 17.46
C THR A 106 6.87 3.94 16.16
N ILE A 107 5.71 3.31 16.19
CA ILE A 107 4.67 3.45 15.17
C ILE A 107 3.44 3.90 15.91
N ASP A 108 3.00 5.13 15.67
CA ASP A 108 1.83 5.69 16.32
C ASP A 108 0.59 5.44 15.48
N VAL A 109 -0.56 5.28 16.13
CA VAL A 109 -1.85 5.23 15.45
C VAL A 109 -2.54 6.57 15.64
N VAL A 110 -2.68 7.30 14.55
CA VAL A 110 -3.20 8.67 14.52
C VAL A 110 -4.44 8.74 13.63
N PRO A 111 -5.33 9.73 13.81
CA PRO A 111 -6.30 10.06 12.77
C PRO A 111 -5.57 10.36 11.45
N SER A 112 -6.09 9.83 10.34
CA SER A 112 -5.50 10.07 9.02
C SER A 112 -5.49 11.56 8.68
N PRO A 113 -4.39 12.09 8.12
CA PRO A 113 -4.37 13.46 7.60
C PRO A 113 -5.17 13.61 6.29
N TRP A 114 -5.51 12.51 5.63
CA TRP A 114 -6.28 12.48 4.38
C TRP A 114 -7.77 12.27 4.62
N GLU A 115 -8.58 12.96 3.82
CA GLU A 115 -10.00 12.67 3.69
C GLU A 115 -10.21 11.31 2.98
N PRO A 116 -11.22 10.51 3.36
CA PRO A 116 -11.46 9.21 2.75
C PRO A 116 -11.60 9.25 1.22
N ALA A 117 -12.31 10.26 0.70
CA ALA A 117 -12.52 10.40 -0.73
C ALA A 117 -11.21 10.58 -1.49
N GLN A 118 -10.32 11.45 -0.99
CA GLN A 118 -9.01 11.70 -1.57
C GLN A 118 -8.14 10.42 -1.54
N HIS A 119 -8.08 9.76 -0.38
CA HIS A 119 -7.29 8.54 -0.24
C HIS A 119 -7.73 7.43 -1.21
N PHE A 120 -9.04 7.17 -1.32
CA PHE A 120 -9.54 6.15 -2.23
C PHE A 120 -9.38 6.52 -3.70
N GLU A 121 -9.43 7.80 -4.05
CA GLU A 121 -9.14 8.27 -5.41
C GLU A 121 -7.69 8.00 -5.78
N GLU A 122 -6.75 8.35 -4.89
CA GLU A 122 -5.32 8.07 -5.07
C GLU A 122 -5.06 6.55 -5.19
N CYS A 123 -5.61 5.74 -4.30
CA CYS A 123 -5.51 4.28 -4.40
C CYS A 123 -6.09 3.74 -5.70
N ALA A 124 -7.23 4.26 -6.16
CA ALA A 124 -7.83 3.83 -7.41
C ALA A 124 -6.93 4.15 -8.63
N ILE A 125 -6.26 5.31 -8.63
CA ILE A 125 -5.30 5.69 -9.66
C ILE A 125 -4.11 4.73 -9.66
N GLU A 126 -3.52 4.48 -8.49
CA GLU A 126 -2.37 3.58 -8.34
C GLU A 126 -2.71 2.14 -8.75
N TRP A 127 -3.82 1.60 -8.27
CA TRP A 127 -4.24 0.24 -8.57
C TRP A 127 -4.59 0.07 -10.04
N LYS A 128 -5.18 1.09 -10.67
CA LYS A 128 -5.41 1.08 -12.12
C LYS A 128 -4.10 1.05 -12.89
N ALA A 129 -3.14 1.90 -12.52
CA ALA A 129 -1.83 1.94 -13.15
C ALA A 129 -1.09 0.60 -13.02
N GLU A 130 -1.12 0.00 -11.83
CA GLU A 130 -0.51 -1.31 -11.60
C GLU A 130 -1.24 -2.44 -12.34
N ALA A 131 -2.57 -2.42 -12.39
CA ALA A 131 -3.35 -3.38 -13.17
C ALA A 131 -3.02 -3.30 -14.66
N ASP A 132 -2.87 -2.09 -15.20
CA ASP A 132 -2.49 -1.89 -16.60
C ASP A 132 -1.05 -2.37 -16.86
N ARG A 133 -0.12 -2.12 -15.93
CA ARG A 133 1.25 -2.65 -15.98
C ARG A 133 1.28 -4.18 -15.98
N LEU A 134 0.56 -4.81 -15.04
CA LEU A 134 0.49 -6.26 -14.93
C LEU A 134 -0.13 -6.89 -16.18
N ARG A 135 -1.19 -6.26 -16.74
CA ARG A 135 -1.79 -6.69 -18.00
C ARG A 135 -0.78 -6.64 -19.15
N ALA A 136 -0.02 -5.55 -19.28
CA ALA A 136 1.00 -5.43 -20.33
C ALA A 136 2.11 -6.49 -20.19
N LEU A 137 2.57 -6.76 -18.95
CA LEU A 137 3.53 -7.81 -18.68
C LEU A 137 2.99 -9.21 -19.00
N ALA A 138 1.73 -9.48 -18.64
CA ALA A 138 1.08 -10.76 -18.94
C ALA A 138 0.97 -10.99 -20.45
N ILE A 139 0.59 -9.95 -21.22
CA ILE A 139 0.53 -10.03 -22.69
C ILE A 139 1.93 -10.32 -23.25
N LYS A 140 2.95 -9.59 -22.80
CA LYS A 140 4.34 -9.77 -23.26
C LYS A 140 4.85 -11.18 -22.98
N LEU A 141 4.71 -11.65 -21.74
CA LEU A 141 5.14 -12.99 -21.34
C LEU A 141 4.39 -14.08 -22.11
N THR A 142 3.08 -13.89 -22.34
CA THR A 142 2.29 -14.83 -23.14
C THR A 142 2.83 -14.92 -24.56
N ALA A 143 3.14 -13.78 -25.20
CA ALA A 143 3.72 -13.74 -26.54
C ALA A 143 5.12 -14.41 -26.57
N GLU A 144 6.00 -14.09 -25.63
CA GLU A 144 7.33 -14.70 -25.53
C GLU A 144 7.23 -16.22 -25.31
N THR A 145 6.25 -16.68 -24.53
CA THR A 145 6.02 -18.12 -24.30
C THR A 145 5.52 -18.82 -25.55
N GLU A 146 4.63 -18.20 -26.33
CA GLU A 146 4.18 -18.74 -27.62
C GLU A 146 5.31 -18.78 -28.65
N ASP A 147 6.14 -17.74 -28.71
CA ASP A 147 7.31 -17.71 -29.59
C ASP A 147 8.32 -18.80 -29.21
N LEU A 148 8.59 -18.99 -27.92
CA LEU A 148 9.44 -20.06 -27.40
C LEU A 148 8.85 -21.44 -27.72
N ARG A 149 7.55 -21.65 -27.52
CA ARG A 149 6.86 -22.90 -27.89
C ARG A 149 7.00 -23.18 -29.38
N ARG A 150 6.85 -22.17 -30.22
CA ARG A 150 7.00 -22.29 -31.68
C ARG A 150 8.43 -22.62 -32.08
N ALA A 151 9.41 -21.93 -31.50
CA ALA A 151 10.83 -22.16 -31.75
C ALA A 151 11.24 -23.58 -31.30
N LEU A 152 10.82 -24.00 -30.12
CA LEU A 152 11.06 -25.35 -29.60
C LEU A 152 10.38 -26.39 -30.50
N GLY A 153 9.12 -26.19 -30.87
CA GLY A 153 8.40 -27.10 -31.77
C GLY A 153 9.07 -27.23 -33.15
N GLY A 154 9.55 -26.12 -33.73
CA GLY A 154 10.30 -26.14 -34.99
C GLY A 154 11.65 -26.84 -34.87
N MET A 155 12.34 -26.67 -33.75
CA MET A 155 13.57 -27.38 -33.43
C MET A 155 13.33 -28.90 -33.28
N LEU A 156 12.29 -29.31 -32.56
CA LEU A 156 11.87 -30.72 -32.45
C LEU A 156 11.55 -31.31 -33.83
N PHE A 157 10.86 -30.58 -34.69
CA PHE A 157 10.53 -31.03 -36.06
C PHE A 157 11.79 -31.23 -36.92
N ALA A 158 12.72 -30.26 -36.92
CA ALA A 158 13.98 -30.38 -37.66
C ALA A 158 14.82 -31.59 -37.21
N PHE A 159 14.71 -31.95 -35.93
CA PHE A 159 15.33 -33.13 -35.37
C PHE A 159 14.64 -34.43 -35.77
N ASP A 160 13.30 -34.47 -35.82
CA ASP A 160 12.55 -35.63 -36.33
C ASP A 160 12.85 -35.91 -37.82
N ASP A 161 13.18 -34.87 -38.60
CA ASP A 161 13.67 -34.96 -39.99
C ASP A 161 15.14 -35.39 -40.13
N GLY A 162 15.82 -35.70 -39.02
CA GLY A 162 17.17 -36.27 -39.01
C GLY A 162 18.32 -35.26 -39.06
N VAL A 163 18.05 -33.95 -38.92
CA VAL A 163 19.10 -32.91 -38.91
C VAL A 163 19.70 -32.79 -37.51
N GLY A 164 20.98 -33.17 -37.31
CA GLY A 164 21.69 -32.93 -36.04
C GLY A 164 21.50 -33.98 -34.94
N VAL A 165 20.96 -35.16 -35.30
CA VAL A 165 20.69 -36.33 -34.44
C VAL A 165 21.88 -36.68 -33.52
N ASP A 166 23.09 -36.51 -34.02
CA ASP A 166 24.33 -36.92 -33.33
C ASP A 166 24.62 -36.10 -32.05
N TRP A 167 24.10 -34.87 -31.94
CA TRP A 167 24.36 -33.98 -30.80
C TRP A 167 23.09 -33.48 -30.08
N SER A 168 21.89 -33.76 -30.62
CA SER A 168 20.62 -33.27 -30.06
C SER A 168 19.75 -34.34 -29.38
N ALA A 169 20.09 -35.62 -29.48
CA ALA A 169 19.29 -36.75 -28.98
C ALA A 169 18.91 -36.63 -27.49
N ASP A 170 19.87 -36.28 -26.62
CA ASP A 170 19.62 -36.15 -25.18
C ASP A 170 18.69 -34.96 -24.85
N LEU A 171 18.81 -33.88 -25.63
CA LEU A 171 17.97 -32.68 -25.47
C LEU A 171 16.53 -32.94 -25.97
N LEU A 172 16.39 -33.71 -27.05
CA LEU A 172 15.13 -34.16 -27.62
C LEU A 172 14.32 -35.03 -26.65
N ASP A 173 14.98 -36.03 -26.06
CA ASP A 173 14.33 -36.92 -25.11
C ASP A 173 13.89 -36.19 -23.84
N HIS A 174 14.69 -35.22 -23.38
CA HIS A 174 14.30 -34.35 -22.27
C HIS A 174 13.10 -33.44 -22.63
N ALA A 175 13.10 -32.85 -23.82
CA ALA A 175 12.00 -31.97 -24.27
C ALA A 175 10.67 -32.73 -24.44
N ARG A 176 10.69 -33.96 -24.96
CA ARG A 176 9.51 -34.83 -25.11
C ARG A 176 8.88 -35.24 -23.76
N GLN A 177 9.65 -35.24 -22.67
CA GLN A 177 9.13 -35.48 -21.31
C GLN A 177 8.37 -34.26 -20.75
N LEU A 178 8.72 -33.05 -21.18
CA LEU A 178 8.16 -31.80 -20.65
C LEU A 178 6.91 -31.33 -21.42
N SER A 179 6.81 -31.65 -22.71
CA SER A 179 5.65 -31.29 -23.53
C SER A 179 5.40 -32.33 -24.63
N PRO A 180 4.17 -32.82 -24.83
CA PRO A 180 3.85 -33.70 -25.95
C PRO A 180 4.01 -32.95 -27.28
N ALA A 181 4.45 -33.67 -28.32
CA ALA A 181 4.57 -33.14 -29.67
C ALA A 181 3.19 -32.74 -30.21
N ALA A 182 3.08 -31.55 -30.79
CA ALA A 182 1.85 -31.06 -31.40
C ALA A 182 2.03 -31.00 -32.93
N GLU A 183 1.19 -31.73 -33.66
CA GLU A 183 1.06 -31.60 -35.11
C GLU A 183 0.36 -30.27 -35.45
N PHE A 184 1.06 -29.34 -36.08
CA PHE A 184 0.43 -28.15 -36.66
C PHE A 184 -0.13 -28.52 -38.04
N LYS A 185 -1.43 -28.81 -38.11
CA LYS A 185 -2.13 -28.96 -39.40
C LYS A 185 -2.26 -27.59 -40.07
N SER A 186 -1.80 -27.51 -41.32
CA SER A 186 -2.00 -26.37 -42.23
C SER A 186 -3.46 -26.20 -42.63
#